data_AF-T1SBD5-F1
#
_entry.id   AF-T1SBD5-F1
#
_cell.length_a   1.000
_cell.length_b   1.000
_cell.length_c   1.000
_cell.angle_alpha   90.00
_cell.angle_beta   90.00
_cell.angle_gamma   90.00
#
_symmetry.space_group_name_H-M   'P 1'
#
loop_
_entity.id
_entity.type
_entity.pdbx_description
1 polymer ?
#
loop_
_entity_poly.entity_id
_entity_poly.type
_entity_poly.pdbx_seq_one_letter_code
_entity_poly.pdbx_strand_id
1 'polypeptide(L)'
;QFTDKINNLQNQLEVASQQASQKERELAETRSRVSNLQSSYGIALKEYNITKPLADEGVVPRIELLKLQRSLNDTKRDLNSAKMQIPVTQAAIQEAGFKYVDIALQFRSDIQAQLNETSDKLSSLSETQIGLEDRVKRTTVVSPVNGTIQKIHVNTVGGVIQPGMPLVEIVPTEDTLLIEAKIAPQDIGFLRPNLPAI
;
A
#
# COMPACT_ATOMS: atom_id res chain seq x y z
N GLN A 1 -9.73 -9.65 -10.02
CA GLN A 1 -9.38 -8.25 -9.70
C GLN A 1 -7.96 -8.11 -9.15
N PHE A 2 -7.60 -8.69 -7.99
CA PHE A 2 -6.22 -8.55 -7.47
C PHE A 2 -5.17 -9.31 -8.29
N THR A 3 -5.50 -10.54 -8.74
CA THR A 3 -4.66 -11.31 -9.67
C THR A 3 -4.39 -10.55 -10.97
N ASP A 4 -5.40 -9.88 -11.51
CA ASP A 4 -5.27 -9.05 -12.73
C ASP A 4 -4.33 -7.86 -12.50
N LYS A 5 -4.38 -7.25 -11.31
CA LYS A 5 -3.45 -6.17 -10.91
C LYS A 5 -2.01 -6.67 -10.81
N ILE A 6 -1.78 -7.86 -10.26
CA ILE A 6 -0.45 -8.49 -10.20
C ILE A 6 0.05 -8.80 -11.60
N ASN A 7 -0.77 -9.40 -12.46
CA ASN A 7 -0.40 -9.71 -13.83
C ASN A 7 -0.06 -8.43 -14.62
N ASN A 8 -0.82 -7.36 -14.42
CA ASN A 8 -0.51 -6.06 -15.03
C ASN A 8 0.82 -5.49 -14.52
N LEU A 9 1.06 -5.50 -13.21
CA LEU A 9 2.35 -5.09 -12.64
C LEU A 9 3.51 -5.89 -13.23
N GLN A 10 3.38 -7.22 -13.31
CA GLN A 10 4.40 -8.09 -13.89
C GLN A 10 4.69 -7.71 -15.34
N ASN A 11 3.66 -7.51 -16.16
CA ASN A 11 3.82 -7.07 -17.54
C ASN A 11 4.52 -5.70 -17.62
N GLN A 12 4.15 -4.74 -16.77
CA GLN A 12 4.79 -3.41 -16.75
C GLN A 12 6.27 -3.48 -16.35
N LEU A 13 6.59 -4.28 -15.33
CA LEU A 13 7.97 -4.51 -14.89
C LEU A 13 8.79 -5.24 -15.95
N GLU A 14 8.20 -6.21 -16.64
CA GLU A 14 8.85 -6.92 -17.74
C GLU A 14 9.18 -5.97 -18.90
N VAL A 15 8.22 -5.14 -19.32
CA VAL A 15 8.46 -4.12 -20.36
C VAL A 15 9.57 -3.15 -19.94
N ALA A 16 9.55 -2.66 -18.70
CA ALA A 16 10.59 -1.78 -18.20
C ALA A 16 11.97 -2.46 -18.15
N SER A 17 12.02 -3.73 -17.74
CA SER A 17 13.24 -4.54 -17.73
C SER A 17 13.78 -4.77 -19.14
N GLN A 18 12.91 -5.08 -20.12
CA GLN A 18 13.30 -5.23 -21.52
C GLN A 18 13.85 -3.93 -22.10
N GLN A 19 13.27 -2.77 -21.75
CA GLN A 19 13.79 -1.45 -22.14
C GLN A 19 15.18 -1.20 -21.57
N ALA A 20 15.42 -1.50 -20.29
CA ALA A 20 16.75 -1.37 -19.69
C ALA A 20 17.77 -2.29 -20.39
N SER A 21 17.41 -3.55 -20.62
CA SER A 21 18.26 -4.52 -21.33
C SER A 21 18.56 -4.10 -22.77
N GLN A 22 17.61 -3.48 -23.47
CA GLN A 22 17.83 -2.91 -24.80
C GLN A 22 18.87 -1.78 -24.76
N LYS A 23 18.79 -0.89 -23.76
CA LYS A 23 19.75 0.20 -23.58
C LYS A 23 21.14 -0.28 -23.21
N GLU A 24 21.25 -1.37 -22.44
CA GLU A 24 22.53 -2.03 -22.19
C GLU A 24 23.18 -2.57 -23.47
N ARG A 25 22.40 -3.18 -24.37
CA ARG A 25 22.89 -3.62 -25.68
C ARG A 25 23.37 -2.45 -26.53
N GLU A 26 22.63 -1.34 -26.54
CA GLU A 26 23.02 -0.10 -27.24
C GLU A 26 24.35 0.47 -26.70
N LEU A 27 24.57 0.41 -25.38
CA LEU A 27 25.83 0.79 -24.76
C LEU A 27 26.99 -0.14 -25.19
N ALA A 28 26.75 -1.44 -25.24
CA ALA A 28 27.75 -2.42 -25.67
C ALA A 28 28.16 -2.20 -27.14
N GLU A 29 27.20 -1.89 -28.02
CA GLU A 29 27.45 -1.52 -29.41
C GLU A 29 28.29 -0.23 -29.50
N THR A 30 27.90 0.80 -28.73
CA THR A 30 28.63 2.08 -28.70
C THR A 30 30.08 1.89 -28.23
N ARG A 31 30.30 1.07 -27.20
CA ARG A 31 31.66 0.72 -26.72
C ARG A 31 32.48 -0.01 -27.78
N SER A 32 31.84 -0.94 -28.50
CA SER A 32 32.50 -1.66 -29.60
C SER A 32 32.89 -0.70 -30.73
N ARG A 33 32.01 0.25 -31.09
CA ARG A 33 32.30 1.31 -32.06
C ARG A 33 33.47 2.20 -31.61
N VAL A 34 33.53 2.58 -30.33
CA VAL A 34 34.67 3.33 -29.77
C VAL A 34 35.96 2.54 -29.90
N SER A 35 35.97 1.24 -29.57
CA SER A 35 37.16 0.38 -29.71
C SER A 35 37.67 0.31 -31.16
N ASN A 36 36.75 0.15 -32.12
CA ASN A 36 37.09 0.12 -33.54
C ASN A 36 37.66 1.45 -34.02
N LEU A 37 37.00 2.57 -33.69
CA LEU A 37 37.48 3.91 -34.05
C LEU A 37 38.82 4.25 -33.39
N GLN A 38 39.05 3.78 -32.17
CA GLN A 38 40.31 3.95 -31.47
C GLN A 38 41.45 3.20 -32.15
N SER A 39 41.18 1.99 -32.65
CA SER A 39 42.13 1.20 -33.43
C SER A 39 42.46 1.90 -34.76
N SER A 40 41.44 2.36 -35.50
CA SER A 40 41.61 3.09 -36.76
C SER A 40 42.37 4.40 -36.57
N TYR A 41 42.05 5.17 -35.52
CA TYR A 41 42.79 6.38 -35.16
C TYR A 41 44.26 6.07 -34.87
N GLY A 42 44.55 4.98 -34.15
CA GLY A 42 45.91 4.53 -33.87
C GLY A 42 46.71 4.19 -35.13
N ILE A 43 46.09 3.57 -36.13
CA ILE A 43 46.72 3.26 -37.43
C ILE A 43 46.98 4.56 -38.21
N ALA A 44 45.97 5.41 -38.35
CA ALA A 44 46.11 6.70 -39.05
C ALA A 44 47.17 7.59 -38.39
N LEU A 45 47.28 7.56 -37.06
CA LEU A 45 48.30 8.30 -36.32
C LEU A 45 49.70 7.78 -36.60
N LYS A 46 49.88 6.45 -36.65
CA LYS A 46 51.18 5.84 -37.02
C LYS A 46 51.58 6.21 -38.43
N GLU A 47 50.66 6.11 -39.39
CA GLU A 47 50.89 6.47 -40.79
C GLU A 47 51.27 7.95 -40.92
N TYR A 48 50.53 8.85 -40.26
CA TYR A 48 50.87 10.27 -40.22
C TYR A 48 52.27 10.52 -39.63
N ASN A 49 52.63 9.86 -38.53
CA ASN A 49 53.92 10.04 -37.86
C ASN A 49 55.11 9.53 -38.69
N ILE A 50 54.91 8.50 -39.52
CA ILE A 50 55.94 8.00 -40.43
C ILE A 50 56.07 8.93 -41.64
N THR A 51 54.95 9.37 -42.22
CA THR A 51 54.95 10.16 -43.46
C THR A 51 55.32 11.63 -43.24
N LYS A 52 55.09 12.17 -42.04
CA LYS A 52 55.43 13.56 -41.70
C LYS A 52 56.92 13.91 -41.91
N PRO A 53 57.90 13.21 -41.30
CA PRO A 53 59.31 13.52 -41.51
C PRO A 53 59.72 13.32 -42.97
N LEU A 54 59.21 12.30 -43.66
CA LEU A 54 59.48 12.06 -45.08
C LEU A 54 58.98 13.21 -45.96
N ALA A 55 57.83 13.80 -45.64
CA ALA A 55 57.31 14.97 -46.33
C ALA A 55 58.06 16.27 -45.97
N ASP A 56 58.56 16.38 -44.73
CA ASP A 56 59.41 17.51 -44.30
C ASP A 56 60.79 17.47 -45.00
N GLU A 57 61.32 16.27 -45.27
CA GLU A 57 62.53 16.01 -46.06
C GLU A 57 62.30 16.11 -47.59
N GLY A 58 61.06 16.32 -48.03
CA GLY A 58 60.69 16.45 -49.46
C GLY A 58 60.58 15.12 -50.23
N VAL A 59 60.70 13.98 -49.54
CA VAL A 59 60.57 12.62 -50.12
C VAL A 59 59.13 12.31 -50.53
N VAL A 60 58.15 12.85 -49.80
CA VAL A 60 56.71 12.64 -50.06
C VAL A 60 56.02 13.99 -50.34
N PRO A 61 55.07 14.07 -51.30
CA PRO A 61 54.34 15.30 -51.57
C PRO A 61 53.56 15.82 -50.36
N ARG A 62 53.66 17.14 -50.08
CA ARG A 62 52.95 17.77 -48.95
C ARG A 62 51.43 17.56 -48.97
N ILE A 63 50.83 17.44 -50.16
CA ILE A 63 49.40 17.18 -50.32
C ILE A 63 48.97 15.83 -49.73
N GLU A 64 49.85 14.83 -49.77
CA GLU A 64 49.59 13.50 -49.20
C GLU A 64 49.57 13.56 -47.67
N LEU A 65 50.52 14.29 -47.07
CA LEU A 65 50.52 14.58 -45.65
C LEU A 65 49.24 15.30 -45.20
N LEU A 66 48.75 16.26 -45.98
CA LEU A 66 47.49 16.97 -45.68
C LEU A 66 46.27 16.06 -45.76
N LYS A 67 46.25 15.09 -46.69
CA LYS A 67 45.18 14.07 -46.75
C LYS A 67 45.20 13.16 -45.52
N LEU A 68 46.39 12.70 -45.11
CA LEU A 68 46.55 11.90 -43.88
C LEU A 68 46.12 12.67 -42.64
N GLN A 69 46.52 13.95 -42.52
CA GLN A 69 46.09 14.80 -41.42
C GLN A 69 44.57 15.00 -41.38
N ARG A 70 43.92 15.16 -42.54
CA ARG A 70 42.45 15.25 -42.62
C ARG A 70 41.81 13.96 -42.13
N SER A 71 42.25 12.81 -42.63
CA SER A 71 41.73 11.49 -42.21
C SER A 71 41.93 11.23 -40.71
N LEU A 72 43.09 11.62 -40.17
CA LEU A 72 43.38 11.54 -38.74
C LEU A 72 42.43 12.40 -37.90
N ASN A 73 42.14 13.62 -38.36
CA ASN A 73 41.21 14.52 -37.69
C ASN A 73 39.76 14.02 -37.78
N ASP A 74 39.36 13.47 -38.92
CA ASP A 74 38.02 12.89 -39.12
C ASP A 74 37.80 11.70 -38.20
N THR A 75 38.74 10.75 -38.16
CA THR A 75 38.68 9.59 -37.25
C THR A 75 38.71 10.00 -35.78
N LYS A 76 39.49 11.03 -35.42
CA LYS A 76 39.50 11.60 -34.06
C LYS A 76 38.15 12.23 -33.70
N ARG A 77 37.54 12.97 -34.62
CA ARG A 77 36.22 13.59 -34.44
C ARG A 77 35.15 12.53 -34.21
N ASP A 78 35.14 11.49 -35.04
CA ASP A 78 34.18 10.38 -34.92
C ASP A 78 34.40 9.57 -33.63
N LEU A 79 35.66 9.32 -33.23
CA LEU A 79 35.99 8.66 -31.96
C LEU A 79 35.47 9.47 -30.76
N ASN A 80 35.71 10.78 -30.76
CA ASN A 80 35.24 11.66 -29.69
C ASN A 80 33.71 11.70 -29.62
N SER A 81 33.04 11.79 -30.78
CA SER A 81 31.58 11.73 -30.87
C SER A 81 31.03 10.43 -30.27
N ALA A 82 31.59 9.28 -30.67
CA ALA A 82 31.19 7.98 -30.12
C ALA A 82 31.48 7.85 -28.61
N LYS A 83 32.58 8.43 -28.13
CA LYS A 83 32.88 8.49 -26.68
C LYS A 83 31.88 9.34 -25.92
N MET A 84 31.44 10.47 -26.47
CA MET A 84 30.42 11.32 -25.85
C MET A 84 29.04 10.68 -25.81
N GLN A 85 28.77 9.70 -26.69
CA GLN A 85 27.52 8.94 -26.66
C GLN A 85 27.45 7.97 -25.45
N ILE A 86 28.59 7.49 -24.94
CA ILE A 86 28.63 6.58 -23.79
C ILE A 86 27.91 7.13 -22.55
N PRO A 87 28.25 8.33 -22.03
CA PRO A 87 27.56 8.87 -20.86
C PRO A 87 26.07 9.14 -21.11
N VAL A 88 25.69 9.50 -22.34
CA VAL A 88 24.28 9.68 -22.72
C VAL A 88 23.52 8.36 -22.62
N THR A 89 24.06 7.28 -23.19
CA THR A 89 23.43 5.96 -23.12
C THR A 89 23.45 5.39 -21.70
N GLN A 90 24.49 5.67 -20.90
CA GLN A 90 24.53 5.30 -19.48
C GLN A 90 23.45 6.00 -18.66
N ALA A 91 23.23 7.30 -18.89
CA ALA A 91 22.13 8.04 -18.26
C ALA A 91 20.77 7.45 -18.64
N ALA A 92 20.58 7.07 -19.91
CA ALA A 92 19.35 6.42 -20.38
C ALA A 92 19.12 5.03 -19.73
N ILE A 93 20.17 4.27 -19.44
CA ILE A 93 20.07 3.01 -18.67
C ILE A 93 19.62 3.30 -17.24
N GLN A 94 20.20 4.31 -16.58
CA GLN A 94 19.81 4.69 -15.23
C GLN A 94 18.35 5.15 -15.17
N GLU A 95 17.92 5.97 -16.12
CA GLU A 95 16.54 6.42 -16.26
C GLU A 95 15.58 5.23 -16.42
N ALA A 96 15.90 4.26 -17.29
CA ALA A 96 15.11 3.04 -17.45
C ALA A 96 15.05 2.22 -16.14
N GLY A 97 16.16 2.14 -15.41
CA GLY A 97 16.23 1.51 -14.09
C GLY A 97 15.36 2.22 -13.04
N PHE A 98 15.37 3.56 -13.00
CA PHE A 98 14.51 4.31 -12.10
C PHE A 98 13.03 4.13 -12.44
N LYS A 99 12.68 4.07 -13.73
CA LYS A 99 11.31 3.79 -14.17
C LYS A 99 10.80 2.42 -13.69
N TYR A 100 11.66 1.40 -13.68
CA TYR A 100 11.32 0.09 -13.13
C TYR A 100 10.96 0.19 -11.63
N VAL A 101 11.79 0.88 -10.86
CA VAL A 101 11.56 1.09 -9.41
C VAL A 101 10.30 1.91 -9.16
N ASP A 102 10.07 2.96 -9.94
CA ASP A 102 8.91 3.84 -9.85
C ASP A 102 7.59 3.08 -10.04
N ILE A 103 7.50 2.19 -11.04
CA ILE A 103 6.34 1.32 -11.26
C ILE A 103 6.04 0.48 -10.01
N ALA A 104 7.06 -0.13 -9.40
CA ALA A 104 6.88 -0.95 -8.20
C ALA A 104 6.44 -0.11 -6.98
N LEU A 105 6.99 1.10 -6.83
CA LEU A 105 6.63 2.01 -5.74
C LEU A 105 5.20 2.53 -5.88
N GLN A 106 4.80 2.91 -7.10
CA GLN A 106 3.45 3.38 -7.39
C GLN A 106 2.43 2.27 -7.08
N PHE A 107 2.68 1.05 -7.55
CA PHE A 107 1.81 -0.09 -7.23
C PHE A 107 1.68 -0.32 -5.73
N ARG A 108 2.81 -0.29 -4.99
CA ARG A 108 2.79 -0.44 -3.54
C ARG A 108 1.96 0.64 -2.86
N SER A 109 2.12 1.89 -3.30
CA SER A 109 1.35 3.03 -2.79
C SER A 109 -0.15 2.85 -3.02
N ASP A 110 -0.54 2.44 -4.23
CA ASP A 110 -1.94 2.23 -4.60
C ASP A 110 -2.59 1.09 -3.81
N ILE A 111 -1.85 -0.01 -3.59
CA ILE A 111 -2.33 -1.13 -2.75
C ILE A 111 -2.43 -0.72 -1.28
N GLN A 112 -1.49 0.06 -0.76
CA GLN A 112 -1.55 0.55 0.62
C GLN A 112 -2.78 1.45 0.82
N ALA A 113 -3.09 2.33 -0.14
CA ALA A 113 -4.28 3.18 -0.08
C ALA A 113 -5.57 2.35 -0.06
N GLN A 114 -5.67 1.34 -0.93
CA GLN A 114 -6.82 0.42 -0.95
C GLN A 114 -6.95 -0.41 0.34
N LEU A 115 -5.83 -0.84 0.91
CA LEU A 115 -5.80 -1.57 2.17
C LEU A 115 -6.33 -0.71 3.32
N ASN A 116 -5.90 0.55 3.40
CA ASN A 116 -6.37 1.48 4.42
C ASN A 116 -7.88 1.72 4.27
N GLU A 117 -8.36 2.02 3.06
CA GLU A 117 -9.79 2.24 2.79
C GLU A 117 -10.64 1.01 3.17
N THR A 118 -10.15 -0.20 2.84
CA THR A 118 -10.86 -1.44 3.16
C THR A 118 -10.84 -1.72 4.66
N SER A 119 -9.75 -1.40 5.35
CA SER A 119 -9.62 -1.56 6.81
C SER A 119 -10.55 -0.61 7.56
N ASP A 120 -10.69 0.64 7.10
CA ASP A 120 -11.61 1.62 7.68
C ASP A 120 -13.07 1.18 7.49
N LYS A 121 -13.41 0.66 6.30
CA LYS A 121 -14.73 0.07 6.03
C LYS A 121 -14.99 -1.16 6.91
N LEU A 122 -14.00 -2.03 7.08
CA LEU A 122 -14.13 -3.19 7.96
C LEU A 122 -14.36 -2.78 9.42
N SER A 123 -13.61 -1.79 9.92
CA SER A 123 -13.77 -1.28 11.28
C SER A 123 -15.17 -0.71 11.52
N SER A 124 -15.65 0.14 10.61
CA SER A 124 -17.00 0.73 10.73
C SER A 124 -18.12 -0.31 10.64
N LEU A 125 -18.00 -1.31 9.76
CA LEU A 125 -18.96 -2.41 9.67
C LEU A 125 -18.92 -3.29 10.92
N SER A 126 -17.74 -3.56 11.47
CA SER A 126 -17.60 -4.33 12.71
C SER A 126 -18.24 -3.63 13.90
N GLU A 127 -18.09 -2.31 14.01
CA GLU A 127 -18.73 -1.52 15.06
C GLU A 127 -20.26 -1.51 14.90
N THR A 128 -20.73 -1.36 13.66
CA THR A 128 -22.16 -1.46 13.33
C THR A 128 -22.73 -2.84 13.68
N GLN A 129 -21.98 -3.91 13.41
CA GLN A 129 -22.38 -5.27 13.74
C GLN A 129 -22.57 -5.45 15.25
N ILE A 130 -21.65 -4.95 16.09
CA ILE A 130 -21.76 -5.03 17.56
C ILE A 130 -23.05 -4.33 18.04
N GLY A 131 -23.35 -3.14 17.51
CA GLY A 131 -24.58 -2.42 17.85
C GLY A 131 -25.86 -3.15 17.41
N LEU A 132 -25.84 -3.78 16.23
CA LEU A 132 -26.95 -4.59 15.74
C LEU A 132 -27.14 -5.87 16.56
N GLU A 133 -26.05 -6.52 16.97
CA GLU A 133 -26.09 -7.69 17.87
C GLU A 133 -26.69 -7.34 19.24
N ASP A 134 -26.34 -6.20 19.82
CA ASP A 134 -26.97 -5.72 21.06
C ASP A 134 -28.48 -5.51 20.87
N ARG A 135 -28.88 -4.89 19.77
CA ARG A 135 -30.31 -4.69 19.45
C ARG A 135 -31.06 -6.00 19.33
N VAL A 136 -30.46 -7.03 18.71
CA VAL A 136 -31.04 -8.38 18.63
C VAL A 136 -31.11 -9.02 20.01
N LYS A 137 -30.06 -8.94 20.84
CA LYS A 137 -30.07 -9.48 22.21
C LYS A 137 -31.21 -8.87 23.04
N ARG A 138 -31.45 -7.56 22.89
CA ARG A 138 -32.53 -6.83 23.59
C ARG A 138 -33.95 -7.16 23.11
N THR A 139 -34.11 -7.96 22.05
CA THR A 139 -35.43 -8.50 21.67
C THR A 139 -35.91 -9.59 22.62
N THR A 140 -34.98 -10.24 23.34
CA THR A 140 -35.30 -11.22 24.37
C THR A 140 -35.20 -10.56 25.73
N VAL A 141 -36.33 -10.48 26.44
CA VAL A 141 -36.39 -9.91 27.79
C VAL A 141 -36.29 -11.06 28.81
N VAL A 142 -35.26 -11.02 29.65
CA VAL A 142 -35.05 -11.98 30.74
C VAL A 142 -35.26 -11.32 32.10
N SER A 143 -35.65 -12.10 33.10
CA SER A 143 -35.79 -11.57 34.47
C SER A 143 -34.41 -11.20 35.05
N PRO A 144 -34.24 -10.00 35.65
CA PRO A 144 -32.99 -9.64 36.32
C PRO A 144 -32.85 -10.30 37.70
N VAL A 145 -33.94 -10.82 38.27
CA VAL A 145 -34.00 -11.39 39.62
C VAL A 145 -34.71 -12.73 39.62
N ASN A 146 -34.36 -13.60 40.57
CA ASN A 146 -35.15 -14.80 40.83
C ASN A 146 -36.40 -14.39 41.64
N GLY A 147 -37.57 -14.78 41.16
CA GLY A 147 -38.84 -14.30 41.72
C GLY A 147 -40.05 -14.96 41.09
N THR A 148 -41.22 -14.58 41.59
CA THR A 148 -42.52 -15.00 41.04
C THR A 148 -43.14 -13.84 40.26
N ILE A 149 -43.76 -14.15 39.12
CA ILE A 149 -44.49 -13.15 38.33
C ILE A 149 -45.77 -12.74 39.07
N GLN A 150 -45.89 -11.46 39.42
CA GLN A 150 -47.09 -10.91 40.06
C GLN A 150 -48.14 -10.47 39.03
N LYS A 151 -47.69 -9.80 37.95
CA LYS A 151 -48.61 -9.24 36.94
C LYS A 151 -47.99 -9.22 35.55
N ILE A 152 -48.79 -9.56 34.54
CA ILE A 152 -48.43 -9.47 33.13
C ILE A 152 -49.22 -8.32 32.50
N HIS A 153 -48.52 -7.33 31.94
CA HIS A 153 -49.12 -6.13 31.34
C HIS A 153 -49.37 -6.29 29.84
N VAL A 154 -48.64 -7.18 29.16
CA VAL A 154 -48.78 -7.45 27.72
C VAL A 154 -48.93 -8.96 27.50
N ASN A 155 -50.05 -9.37 26.89
CA ASN A 155 -50.39 -10.78 26.63
C ASN A 155 -50.74 -11.06 25.16
N THR A 156 -50.48 -10.13 24.24
CA THR A 156 -50.86 -10.21 22.83
C THR A 156 -49.68 -10.62 21.94
N VAL A 157 -49.86 -11.70 21.17
CA VAL A 157 -48.88 -12.14 20.16
C VAL A 157 -48.99 -11.22 18.93
N GLY A 158 -47.86 -10.62 18.51
CA GLY A 158 -47.80 -9.70 17.37
C GLY A 158 -48.17 -8.24 17.69
N GLY A 159 -48.42 -7.91 18.96
CA GLY A 159 -48.60 -6.53 19.40
C GLY A 159 -47.30 -5.73 19.39
N VAL A 160 -47.38 -4.42 19.14
CA VAL A 160 -46.22 -3.51 19.15
C VAL A 160 -46.08 -2.90 20.54
N ILE A 161 -44.87 -2.96 21.11
CA ILE A 161 -44.52 -2.36 22.41
C ILE A 161 -43.60 -1.16 22.24
N GLN A 162 -43.75 -0.15 23.10
CA GLN A 162 -42.92 1.05 23.11
C GLN A 162 -41.71 0.89 24.05
N PRO A 163 -40.59 1.58 23.79
CA PRO A 163 -39.47 1.62 24.73
C PRO A 163 -39.92 2.09 26.12
N GLY A 164 -39.51 1.38 27.17
CA GLY A 164 -39.86 1.72 28.56
C GLY A 164 -41.26 1.29 29.02
N MET A 165 -42.06 0.66 28.14
CA MET A 165 -43.36 0.12 28.51
C MET A 165 -43.17 -1.07 29.48
N PRO A 166 -43.84 -1.08 30.65
CA PRO A 166 -43.77 -2.21 31.58
C PRO A 166 -44.42 -3.45 30.96
N LEU A 167 -43.71 -4.58 30.98
CA LEU A 167 -44.16 -5.86 30.40
C LEU A 167 -44.66 -6.82 31.49
N VAL A 168 -43.83 -7.06 32.51
CA VAL A 168 -44.09 -8.03 33.58
C VAL A 168 -43.58 -7.44 34.90
N GLU A 169 -44.33 -7.67 35.98
CA GLU A 169 -43.96 -7.33 37.34
C GLU A 169 -43.55 -8.61 38.08
N ILE A 170 -42.38 -8.59 38.72
CA ILE A 170 -41.77 -9.77 39.35
C ILE A 170 -41.48 -9.41 40.81
N VAL A 171 -41.93 -10.28 41.72
CA VAL A 171 -41.65 -10.19 43.15
C VAL A 171 -40.46 -11.12 43.45
N PRO A 172 -39.31 -10.60 43.89
CA PRO A 172 -38.15 -11.41 44.22
C PRO A 172 -38.46 -12.46 45.29
N THR A 173 -37.81 -13.61 45.22
CA THR A 173 -37.95 -14.66 46.24
C THR A 173 -37.07 -14.42 47.46
N GLU A 174 -36.21 -13.39 47.47
CA GLU A 174 -35.32 -13.11 48.61
C GLU A 174 -36.10 -12.54 49.81
N ASP A 175 -35.89 -13.18 50.96
CA ASP A 175 -36.74 -13.21 52.14
C ASP A 175 -36.70 -11.95 53.03
N THR A 176 -37.03 -10.77 52.51
CA THR A 176 -37.42 -9.65 53.36
C THR A 176 -38.87 -9.24 53.09
N LEU A 177 -39.79 -10.08 53.55
CA LEU A 177 -41.21 -9.73 53.65
C LEU A 177 -41.36 -8.62 54.69
N LEU A 178 -41.48 -7.37 54.22
CA LEU A 178 -41.86 -6.25 55.06
C LEU A 178 -43.37 -6.30 55.27
N ILE A 179 -43.81 -6.62 56.49
CA ILE A 179 -45.23 -6.63 56.84
C ILE A 179 -45.56 -5.27 57.47
N GLU A 180 -46.44 -4.50 56.82
CA GLU A 180 -47.01 -3.28 57.38
C GLU A 180 -48.33 -3.62 58.09
N ALA A 181 -48.33 -3.56 59.41
CA ALA A 181 -49.53 -3.75 60.22
C ALA A 181 -50.10 -2.40 60.64
N LYS A 182 -51.38 -2.15 60.36
CA LYS A 182 -52.11 -1.00 60.90
C LYS A 182 -52.61 -1.33 62.29
N ILE A 183 -52.14 -0.59 63.28
CA ILE A 183 -52.49 -0.80 64.70
C ILE A 183 -53.49 0.26 65.13
N ALA A 184 -54.55 -0.15 65.82
CA ALA A 184 -55.49 0.79 66.42
C ALA A 184 -54.79 1.58 67.55
N PRO A 185 -55.04 2.89 67.71
CA PRO A 185 -54.35 3.72 68.71
C PRO A 185 -54.44 3.21 70.15
N GLN A 186 -55.47 2.42 70.48
CA GLN A 186 -55.67 1.84 71.81
C GLN A 186 -54.66 0.70 72.10
N ASP A 187 -54.16 0.02 71.07
CA ASP A 187 -53.31 -1.16 71.20
C ASP A 187 -51.81 -0.84 71.10
N ILE A 188 -51.45 0.42 70.79
CA ILE A 188 -50.06 0.84 70.61
C ILE A 188 -49.22 0.66 71.89
N GLY A 189 -49.84 0.78 73.07
CA GLY A 189 -49.16 0.68 74.37
C GLY A 189 -48.65 -0.74 74.71
N PHE A 190 -49.11 -1.77 73.99
CA PHE A 190 -48.72 -3.16 74.23
C PHE A 190 -47.69 -3.70 73.23
N LEU A 191 -47.29 -2.89 72.24
CA LEU A 191 -46.33 -3.28 71.23
C LEU A 191 -44.89 -3.03 71.69
N ARG A 192 -44.02 -3.99 71.39
CA ARG A 192 -42.59 -3.91 71.66
C ARG A 192 -41.81 -4.66 70.58
N PRO A 193 -40.55 -4.27 70.30
CA PRO A 193 -39.66 -5.06 69.45
C PRO A 193 -39.60 -6.52 69.93
N ASN A 194 -39.56 -7.48 69.00
CA ASN A 194 -39.58 -8.94 69.24
C ASN A 194 -40.84 -9.50 69.90
N LEU A 195 -41.97 -8.77 69.90
CA LEU A 195 -43.24 -9.36 70.26
C LEU A 195 -43.63 -10.43 69.22
N PRO A 196 -43.88 -11.69 69.60
CA PRO A 196 -44.27 -12.73 68.66
C PRO A 196 -45.64 -12.39 68.06
N ALA A 197 -45.69 -12.32 66.73
CA ALA A 197 -46.93 -12.29 65.97
C ALA A 197 -47.38 -13.73 65.68
N ILE A 198 -48.68 -14.00 65.79
CA ILE A 198 -49.31 -15.28 65.44
C ILE A 198 -50.09 -15.06 64.15
#